data_AF-A0A2V9NR36-F1
#
_entry.id   AF-A0A2V9NR36-F1
#
_cell.length_a   1.000
_cell.length_b   1.000
_cell.length_c   1.000
_cell.angle_alpha   90.00
_cell.angle_beta   90.00
_cell.angle_gamma   90.00
#
_symmetry.space_group_name_H-M   'P 1'
#
loop_
_entity.id
_entity.type
_entity.pdbx_description
1 polymer ?
#
loop_
_entity_poly.entity_id
_entity_poly.type
_entity_poly.pdbx_seq_one_letter_code
_entity_poly.pdbx_strand_id
1 'polypeptide(L)'
;MPVFDEKREELEHFETMMGVPRGRLAVTMDMITDAMALVGQHGVYCQSQRWPGRPVLDVQIVMKSLTDAKELIQSVMEELKKPDVET
;
A
#
# COMPACT_ATOMS: atom_id res chain seq x y z
N MET A 1 -6.15 13.34 -13.89
CA MET A 1 -6.93 12.57 -12.89
C MET A 1 -6.27 12.90 -11.56
N PRO A 2 -7.02 13.21 -10.49
CA PRO A 2 -6.46 13.86 -9.30
C PRO A 2 -5.17 13.20 -8.77
N VAL A 3 -5.14 11.87 -8.72
CA VAL A 3 -3.96 11.11 -8.26
C VAL A 3 -2.72 11.29 -9.15
N PHE A 4 -2.86 11.38 -10.48
CA PHE A 4 -1.72 11.57 -11.39
C PHE A 4 -1.13 12.98 -11.28
N ASP A 5 -1.95 13.96 -10.89
CA ASP A 5 -1.53 15.33 -10.69
C ASP A 5 -0.87 15.49 -9.30
N GLU A 6 -1.46 14.92 -8.24
CA GLU A 6 -0.95 14.94 -6.87
C GLU A 6 0.35 14.16 -6.70
N LYS A 7 0.49 13.02 -7.38
CA LYS A 7 1.61 12.09 -7.24
C LYS A 7 2.62 12.17 -8.38
N ARG A 8 2.56 13.24 -9.18
CA ARG A 8 3.31 13.38 -10.44
C ARG A 8 4.81 13.10 -10.28
N GLU A 9 5.46 13.72 -9.29
CA GLU A 9 6.91 13.58 -9.09
C GLU A 9 7.31 12.15 -8.71
N GLU A 10 6.58 11.52 -7.79
CA GLU A 10 6.80 10.13 -7.38
C GLU A 10 6.57 9.17 -8.55
N LEU A 11 5.51 9.40 -9.32
CA LEU A 11 5.21 8.63 -10.53
C LEU A 11 6.32 8.78 -11.57
N GLU A 12 6.73 9.99 -11.92
CA GLU A 12 7.82 10.22 -12.87
C GLU A 12 9.11 9.51 -12.43
N HIS A 13 9.45 9.60 -11.14
CA HIS A 13 10.63 8.94 -10.57
C HIS A 13 10.56 7.41 -10.71
N PHE A 14 9.49 6.78 -10.23
CA PHE A 14 9.37 5.33 -10.21
C PHE A 14 9.08 4.72 -11.59
N GLU A 15 8.28 5.39 -12.43
CA GLU A 15 8.01 4.96 -13.81
C GLU A 15 9.31 4.98 -14.65
N THR A 16 10.19 5.97 -14.44
CA THR A 16 11.50 6.02 -15.11
C THR A 16 12.42 4.88 -14.69
N MET A 17 12.44 4.53 -13.40
CA MET A 17 13.34 3.50 -12.87
C MET A 17 12.87 2.06 -13.14
N MET A 18 11.56 1.83 -13.16
CA MET A 18 10.99 0.48 -13.10
C MET A 18 10.05 0.16 -14.28
N GLY A 19 9.79 1.12 -15.16
CA GLY A 19 8.75 1.06 -16.17
C GLY A 19 7.37 1.42 -15.61
N VAL A 20 6.46 1.83 -16.50
CA VAL A 20 5.15 2.40 -16.12
C VAL A 20 4.34 1.50 -15.18
N PRO A 21 4.15 0.19 -15.45
CA PRO A 21 3.32 -0.65 -14.59
C PRO A 21 3.91 -0.80 -13.18
N ARG A 22 5.20 -1.11 -13.07
CA ARG A 22 5.87 -1.30 -11.77
C ARG A 22 6.05 0.02 -11.02
N GLY A 23 6.27 1.12 -11.73
CA GLY A 23 6.38 2.44 -11.13
C GLY A 23 5.09 2.89 -10.44
N ARG A 24 3.94 2.66 -11.08
CA ARG A 24 2.62 2.93 -10.48
C ARG A 24 2.31 2.05 -9.28
N LEU A 25 2.68 0.77 -9.35
CA LEU A 25 2.52 -0.15 -8.22
C LEU A 25 3.41 0.26 -7.04
N ALA A 26 4.62 0.79 -7.30
CA ALA A 26 5.48 1.33 -6.25
C ALA A 26 4.82 2.52 -5.53
N VAL A 27 4.34 3.51 -6.27
CA VAL A 27 3.59 4.65 -5.69
C VAL A 27 2.34 4.19 -4.93
N THR A 28 1.66 3.16 -5.43
CA THR A 28 0.52 2.56 -4.72
C THR A 28 0.93 1.95 -3.37
N MET A 29 2.07 1.26 -3.30
CA MET A 29 2.58 0.73 -2.04
C MET A 29 2.94 1.83 -1.03
N ASP A 30 3.48 2.95 -1.50
CA ASP A 30 3.78 4.10 -0.63
C ASP A 30 2.49 4.69 -0.06
N MET A 31 1.46 4.89 -0.90
CA MET A 31 0.15 5.35 -0.46
C MET A 31 -0.50 4.41 0.57
N ILE A 32 -0.38 3.09 0.39
CA ILE A 32 -0.89 2.13 1.39
C ILE A 32 -0.08 2.23 2.69
N THR A 33 1.23 2.43 2.61
CA THR A 33 2.10 2.58 3.78
C THR A 33 1.71 3.82 4.59
N ASP A 34 1.44 4.95 3.93
CA ASP A 34 0.93 6.16 4.57
C ASP A 34 -0.42 5.91 5.26
N ALA A 35 -1.34 5.23 4.57
CA ALA A 35 -2.64 4.87 5.14
C ALA A 35 -2.49 3.97 6.38
N MET A 36 -1.60 2.96 6.34
CA MET A 36 -1.31 2.10 7.48
C MET A 36 -0.76 2.90 8.67
N ALA A 37 0.10 3.88 8.44
CA ALA A 37 0.63 4.74 9.50
C ALA A 37 -0.48 5.57 10.17
N LEU A 38 -1.41 6.11 9.38
CA LEU A 38 -2.55 6.88 9.89
C LEU A 38 -3.54 5.98 10.67
N VAL A 39 -3.87 4.81 10.13
CA VAL A 39 -4.77 3.85 10.80
C VAL A 39 -4.14 3.31 12.09
N GLY A 40 -2.84 3.03 12.09
CA GLY A 40 -2.10 2.63 13.28
C GLY A 40 -2.15 3.67 14.39
N GLN A 41 -1.97 4.96 14.05
CA GLN A 41 -2.13 6.07 15.00
C GLN A 41 -3.57 6.18 15.50
N HIS A 42 -4.56 6.05 14.62
CA HIS A 42 -5.97 6.06 15.03
C HIS A 42 -6.28 4.94 16.02
N GLY A 43 -5.66 3.77 15.85
CA GLY A 43 -5.77 2.63 16.78
C GLY A 43 -5.28 2.92 18.19
N VAL A 44 -4.40 3.90 18.41
CA VAL A 44 -3.97 4.34 19.75
C VAL A 44 -5.15 4.94 20.53
N TYR A 45 -5.97 5.76 19.87
CA TYR A 45 -7.09 6.46 20.50
C TYR A 45 -8.40 5.66 20.42
N CYS A 46 -8.57 4.86 19.36
CA CYS A 46 -9.78 4.07 19.11
C CYS A 46 -9.62 2.65 19.67
N GLN A 47 -9.69 2.54 21.00
CA GLN A 47 -9.49 1.29 21.74
C GLN A 47 -10.80 0.50 21.90
N SER A 48 -10.68 -0.82 21.95
CA SER A 48 -11.77 -1.72 22.25
C SER A 48 -12.24 -1.57 23.70
N GLN A 49 -13.54 -1.37 23.90
CA GLN A 49 -14.15 -1.35 25.23
C GLN A 49 -14.09 -2.73 25.90
N ARG A 50 -14.10 -3.82 25.12
CA ARG A 50 -14.05 -5.20 25.63
C ARG A 50 -12.63 -5.68 25.93
N TRP A 51 -11.64 -5.15 25.20
CA TRP A 51 -10.26 -5.59 25.25
C TRP A 51 -9.32 -4.39 25.42
N PRO A 52 -9.09 -3.91 26.66
CA PRO A 52 -8.23 -2.76 26.90
C PRO A 52 -6.83 -2.93 26.30
N GLY A 53 -6.31 -1.88 25.67
CA GLY A 53 -5.00 -1.89 25.02
C GLY A 53 -4.97 -2.53 23.63
N ARG A 54 -6.13 -2.93 23.08
CA ARG A 54 -6.26 -3.33 21.67
C ARG A 54 -7.15 -2.34 20.92
N PRO A 55 -6.80 -1.97 19.67
CA PRO A 55 -7.69 -1.20 18.81
C PRO A 55 -9.05 -1.90 18.61
N VAL A 56 -10.08 -1.14 18.24
CA VAL A 56 -11.38 -1.74 17.84
C VAL A 56 -11.21 -2.73 16.69
N LEU A 57 -12.11 -3.71 16.59
CA LEU A 57 -12.01 -4.81 15.61
C LEU A 57 -11.89 -4.30 14.17
N ASP A 58 -12.66 -3.27 13.83
CA ASP A 58 -12.67 -2.70 12.47
C ASP A 58 -11.30 -2.11 12.10
N VAL A 59 -10.61 -1.45 13.03
CA VAL A 59 -9.24 -0.93 12.82
C VAL A 59 -8.25 -2.08 12.61
N GLN A 60 -8.39 -3.17 13.36
CA GLN A 60 -7.55 -4.36 13.16
C GLN A 60 -7.78 -4.99 11.78
N ILE A 61 -9.04 -5.09 11.35
CA ILE A 61 -9.39 -5.63 10.04
C ILE A 61 -8.85 -4.74 8.91
N VAL A 62 -9.01 -3.43 9.01
CA VAL A 62 -8.47 -2.47 8.03
C VAL A 62 -6.95 -2.60 7.94
N MET A 63 -6.24 -2.63 9.08
CA MET A 63 -4.78 -2.84 9.07
C MET A 63 -4.39 -4.14 8.40
N LYS A 64 -5.11 -5.24 8.68
CA LYS A 64 -4.86 -6.52 8.03
C LYS A 64 -5.08 -6.43 6.51
N SER A 65 -6.20 -5.87 6.07
CA SER A 65 -6.51 -5.73 4.64
C SER A 65 -5.47 -4.88 3.90
N LEU A 66 -4.94 -3.82 4.53
CA LEU A 66 -3.86 -3.01 3.94
C LEU A 66 -2.54 -3.80 3.85
N THR A 67 -2.20 -4.59 4.87
CA THR A 67 -1.04 -5.49 4.82
C THR A 67 -1.19 -6.52 3.69
N ASP A 68 -2.31 -7.24 3.64
CA ASP A 68 -2.59 -8.26 2.63
C ASP A 68 -2.54 -7.64 1.21
N ALA A 69 -3.05 -6.41 1.04
CA ALA A 69 -2.98 -5.69 -0.23
C ALA A 69 -1.54 -5.38 -0.65
N LYS A 70 -0.67 -4.96 0.28
CA LYS A 70 0.76 -4.73 -0.02
C LYS A 70 1.46 -6.01 -0.47
N GLU A 71 1.20 -7.13 0.21
CA GLU A 71 1.80 -8.42 -0.17
C GLU A 71 1.42 -8.82 -1.60
N LEU A 72 0.14 -8.67 -1.96
CA LEU A 72 -0.34 -8.95 -3.31
C LEU A 72 0.27 -8.01 -4.37
N ILE A 73 0.36 -6.71 -4.07
CA ILE A 73 0.99 -5.74 -4.98
C ILE A 73 2.47 -6.07 -5.18
N GLN A 74 3.20 -6.36 -4.10
CA GLN A 74 4.60 -6.75 -4.16
C GLN A 74 4.79 -8.01 -5.01
N SER A 75 3.92 -9.01 -4.83
CA SER A 75 3.92 -10.22 -5.66
C SER A 75 3.74 -9.90 -7.15
N VAL A 76 2.81 -9.01 -7.52
CA VAL A 76 2.65 -8.58 -8.92
C VAL A 76 3.89 -7.87 -9.44
N MET A 77 4.51 -7.00 -8.63
CA MET A 77 5.74 -6.31 -9.03
C MET A 77 6.92 -7.27 -9.26
N GLU A 78 6.97 -8.38 -8.54
CA GLU A 78 7.94 -9.46 -8.72
C GLU A 78 7.68 -10.26 -9.99
N GLU A 79 6.42 -10.59 -10.29
CA GLU A 79 6.04 -11.23 -11.56
C GLU A 79 6.43 -10.37 -12.77
N LEU A 80 6.14 -9.06 -12.72
CA LEU A 80 6.48 -8.11 -13.78
C LEU A 80 8.00 -7.89 -13.95
N LYS A 81 8.83 -8.33 -13.01
CA LYS A 81 10.30 -8.28 -13.14
C LYS A 81 10.84 -9.46 -13.94
N LYS A 82 10.10 -10.57 -14.01
CA LYS A 82 10.53 -11.75 -14.76
C LYS A 82 10.58 -11.36 -16.25
N PRO A 83 11.66 -11.69 -16.97
CA PRO A 83 11.66 -11.53 -18.42
C PRO A 83 10.51 -12.37 -18.99
N ASP A 84 9.84 -11.87 -20.03
CA ASP A 84 8.83 -12.64 -20.75
C ASP A 84 9.48 -13.95 -21.22
N VAL A 85 9.23 -15.04 -20.48
CA VAL A 85 9.53 -16.37 -20.97
C VAL A 85 8.41 -16.63 -21.96
N GLU A 86 8.67 -16.37 -23.24
CA GLU A 86 7.81 -16.79 -24.34
C GLU A 86 7.47 -18.29 -24.15
N THR A 87 6.24 -18.56 -23.74
CA THR A 87 5.61 -19.88 -23.81
C THR A 87 4.84 -20.01 -25.11
#